data_AF-A0A955NYX3-F1
#
_entry.id   AF-A0A955NYX3-F1
#
_cell.length_a   1.000
_cell.length_b   1.000
_cell.length_c   1.000
_cell.angle_alpha   90.00
_cell.angle_beta   90.00
_cell.angle_gamma   90.00
#
_symmetry.space_group_name_H-M   'P 1'
#
loop_
_entity.id
_entity.type
_entity.pdbx_description
1 polymer ?
#
loop_
_entity_poly.entity_id
_entity_poly.type
_entity_poly.pdbx_seq_one_letter_code
_entity_poly.pdbx_strand_id
1 'polypeptide(L)'
;DPMVHIIRNSMDHGIETPEKRIEAGKNPVGSMEIRAFHEGGQVNIVIRDDGAGINIPKVKALAIKKDLISQQHADSMSDRDAANLVFMAGFSTAEKVTAVSGRGVGMDVVRNNIEGIGGSIDLQSEMGKGTTITVKIPLTLAIIPALMVDNAGHTFAIPQVNLTELVCLEGNEIQKRIEMVRNVEVFRLRGELLPIVRLADVLDLPKRPNSEIDFLYIVVLSSGKGQIGLVVDQVFDTEEIVVKPLSKHLKHLAAYAGASILGDGSVALILDVQGIVESAGIEFDLDLEEARNAEANALDNLAKDDQQDILLFSIGSQDQYAIPLGLVNRLEEFDRSKVEVVSGREVVQYRGDILPLVHPEHFLSVSEMPEQKGLLSVIVFSFEEKFVGLIVNEILDIQQVRADFSQASVSEGGVLGNAIVNGKTTEFLDVYQLIEMALPSLVRKNSNTPQGTGRRVLVVDDSPFYRTMIVSYLHSAGFEAVEAAHGEEALQKMERIAVDLVLTDLEMPVMDGFELLENLNEQEVYKDIPTVVLTTVDQDSTRERARQLGVDSYLIKVDREELIHTVDRALKERVKS
;
A
#
# COMPACT_ATOMS: atom_id res chain seq x y z
N ASP A 1 -21.36 -9.35 21.03
CA ASP A 1 -21.06 -7.92 21.24
C ASP A 1 -21.46 -7.01 20.08
N PRO A 2 -21.21 -7.32 18.79
CA PRO A 2 -21.57 -6.43 17.67
C PRO A 2 -23.06 -6.03 17.63
N MET A 3 -23.95 -6.99 17.87
CA MET A 3 -25.40 -6.77 17.92
C MET A 3 -25.85 -5.82 19.04
N VAL A 4 -25.27 -5.97 20.24
CA VAL A 4 -25.61 -5.11 21.39
C VAL A 4 -25.19 -3.67 21.10
N HIS A 5 -24.06 -3.50 20.41
CA HIS A 5 -23.56 -2.19 20.03
C HIS A 5 -24.46 -1.51 19.00
N ILE A 6 -24.90 -2.22 17.95
CA ILE A 6 -25.85 -1.69 16.97
C ILE A 6 -27.15 -1.22 17.66
N ILE A 7 -27.71 -2.07 18.53
CA ILE A 7 -28.95 -1.76 19.26
C ILE A 7 -28.76 -0.53 20.14
N ARG A 8 -27.64 -0.44 20.86
CA ARG A 8 -27.32 0.73 21.71
C ARG A 8 -27.24 2.00 20.88
N ASN A 9 -26.57 1.99 19.73
CA ASN A 9 -26.48 3.16 18.86
C ASN A 9 -27.85 3.59 18.32
N SER A 10 -28.71 2.64 17.94
CA SER A 10 -30.09 2.95 17.56
C SER A 10 -30.86 3.58 18.73
N MET A 11 -30.64 3.14 19.97
CA MET A 11 -31.31 3.73 21.14
C MET A 11 -30.76 5.09 21.57
N ASP A 12 -29.43 5.25 21.61
CA ASP A 12 -28.76 6.45 22.14
C ASP A 12 -28.72 7.59 21.12
N HIS A 13 -28.65 7.26 19.82
CA HIS A 13 -28.48 8.23 18.75
C HIS A 13 -29.57 8.17 17.68
N GLY A 14 -30.22 7.02 17.49
CA GLY A 14 -31.29 6.86 16.51
C GLY A 14 -32.64 7.41 16.98
N ILE A 15 -33.13 6.97 18.14
CA ILE A 15 -34.43 7.37 18.68
C ILE A 15 -34.38 8.77 19.31
N GLU A 16 -35.26 9.66 18.87
CA GLU A 16 -35.35 11.02 19.41
C GLU A 16 -36.08 11.06 20.78
N THR A 17 -35.90 12.15 21.53
CA THR A 17 -36.67 12.36 22.77
C THR A 17 -38.16 12.53 22.48
N PRO A 18 -39.06 12.23 23.44
CA PRO A 18 -40.50 12.33 23.23
C PRO A 18 -40.98 13.68 22.71
N GLU A 19 -40.38 14.78 23.16
CA GLU A 19 -40.72 16.14 22.73
C GLU A 19 -40.42 16.33 21.24
N LYS A 20 -39.21 15.96 20.79
CA LYS A 20 -38.80 16.03 19.38
C LYS A 20 -39.64 15.13 18.48
N ARG A 21 -40.08 13.97 18.99
CA ARG A 21 -40.96 13.06 18.25
C ARG A 21 -42.34 13.67 18.01
N ILE A 22 -42.93 14.31 19.03
CA ILE A 22 -44.20 15.01 18.89
C ILE A 22 -44.08 16.18 17.89
N GLU A 23 -43.00 16.96 17.95
CA GLU A 23 -42.72 18.03 16.99
C GLU A 23 -42.60 17.53 15.54
N ALA A 24 -41.99 16.35 15.35
CA ALA A 24 -41.87 15.68 14.06
C ALA A 24 -43.15 14.93 13.61
N GLY A 25 -44.24 14.99 14.40
CA GLY A 25 -45.50 14.30 14.10
C GLY A 25 -45.46 12.78 14.30
N LYS A 26 -44.47 12.26 15.03
CA LYS A 26 -44.28 10.84 15.32
C LYS A 26 -44.94 10.43 16.63
N ASN A 27 -45.09 9.12 16.84
CA ASN A 27 -45.53 8.58 18.12
C ASN A 27 -44.51 8.94 19.23
N PRO A 28 -44.92 9.48 20.39
CA PRO A 28 -44.01 9.77 21.50
C PRO A 28 -43.27 8.52 22.03
N VAL A 29 -43.77 7.32 21.76
CA VAL A 29 -43.04 6.06 21.98
C VAL A 29 -42.30 5.67 20.69
N GLY A 30 -40.98 5.55 20.78
CA GLY A 30 -40.13 5.02 19.70
C GLY A 30 -40.28 3.51 19.52
N SER A 31 -40.07 3.02 18.29
CA SER A 31 -40.16 1.60 17.94
C SER A 31 -38.83 1.10 17.39
N MET A 32 -38.41 -0.07 17.87
CA MET A 32 -37.27 -0.80 17.36
C MET A 32 -37.66 -2.26 17.17
N GLU A 33 -37.46 -2.77 15.96
CA GLU A 33 -37.76 -4.13 15.55
C GLU A 33 -36.45 -4.88 15.30
N ILE A 34 -36.34 -6.09 15.86
CA ILE A 34 -35.25 -7.02 15.56
C ILE A 34 -35.89 -8.27 14.99
N ARG A 35 -35.55 -8.59 13.74
CA ARG A 35 -36.08 -9.76 13.03
C ARG A 35 -34.92 -10.61 12.55
N ALA A 36 -34.91 -11.88 12.95
CA ALA A 36 -33.95 -12.87 12.45
C ALA A 36 -34.71 -13.92 11.64
N PHE A 37 -34.25 -14.21 10.42
CA PHE A 37 -34.83 -15.24 9.56
C PHE A 37 -33.77 -15.88 8.69
N HIS A 38 -34.05 -17.09 8.20
CA HIS A 38 -33.16 -17.78 7.28
C HIS A 38 -33.62 -17.55 5.84
N GLU A 39 -32.72 -17.11 4.97
CA GLU A 39 -32.97 -16.97 3.54
C GLU A 39 -31.65 -17.17 2.77
N GLY A 40 -31.68 -17.97 1.70
CA GLY A 40 -30.51 -18.17 0.82
C GLY A 40 -29.30 -18.85 1.47
N GLY A 41 -29.49 -19.73 2.46
CA GLY A 41 -28.38 -20.36 3.18
C GLY A 41 -27.70 -19.46 4.22
N GLN A 42 -28.25 -18.28 4.47
CA GLN A 42 -27.75 -17.29 5.42
C GLN A 42 -28.81 -16.97 6.49
N VAL A 43 -28.36 -16.68 7.70
CA VAL A 43 -29.14 -16.00 8.73
C VAL A 43 -29.12 -14.50 8.41
N ASN A 44 -30.29 -13.96 8.13
CA ASN A 44 -30.51 -12.53 7.95
C ASN A 44 -31.06 -11.97 9.26
N ILE A 45 -30.34 -11.01 9.85
CA ILE A 45 -30.74 -10.28 11.06
C ILE A 45 -30.99 -8.83 10.64
N VAL A 46 -32.24 -8.40 10.70
CA VAL A 46 -32.68 -7.04 10.37
C VAL A 46 -33.01 -6.31 11.65
N ILE A 47 -32.33 -5.19 11.89
CA ILE A 47 -32.57 -4.27 13.00
C ILE A 47 -33.13 -2.99 12.40
N ARG A 48 -34.34 -2.61 12.77
CA ARG A 48 -35.02 -1.43 12.23
C ARG A 48 -35.47 -0.54 13.37
N ASP A 49 -35.19 0.75 13.28
CA ASP A 49 -35.74 1.79 14.15
C ASP A 49 -36.60 2.78 13.35
N ASP A 50 -37.48 3.50 14.05
CA ASP A 50 -38.28 4.61 13.50
C ASP A 50 -37.77 5.99 13.95
N GLY A 51 -36.46 6.05 14.21
CA GLY A 51 -35.77 7.23 14.74
C GLY A 51 -35.59 8.36 13.72
N ALA A 52 -34.68 9.29 14.03
CA ALA A 52 -34.42 10.46 13.18
C ALA A 52 -33.80 10.09 11.82
N GLY A 53 -33.27 8.88 11.67
CA GLY A 53 -32.42 8.52 10.54
C GLY A 53 -31.06 9.21 10.60
N ILE A 54 -30.21 8.91 9.63
CA ILE A 54 -28.84 9.43 9.55
C ILE A 54 -28.85 10.72 8.74
N ASN A 55 -28.29 11.78 9.34
CA ASN A 55 -28.12 13.06 8.66
C ASN A 55 -26.94 13.01 7.67
N ILE A 56 -27.24 12.69 6.42
CA ILE A 56 -26.24 12.52 5.35
C ILE A 56 -25.35 13.76 5.17
N PRO A 57 -25.88 15.01 5.08
CA PRO A 57 -25.03 16.19 4.99
C PRO A 57 -24.04 16.33 6.14
N LYS A 58 -24.47 16.03 7.38
CA LYS A 58 -23.61 16.08 8.56
C LYS A 58 -22.55 14.98 8.54
N VAL A 59 -22.90 13.78 8.08
CA VAL A 59 -21.96 12.66 7.92
C VAL A 59 -20.88 13.00 6.89
N LYS A 60 -21.26 13.52 5.71
CA LYS A 60 -20.32 13.98 4.68
C LYS A 60 -19.39 15.06 5.22
N ALA A 61 -19.94 16.10 5.85
CA ALA A 61 -19.15 17.19 6.42
C ALA A 61 -18.18 16.73 7.53
N LEU A 62 -18.60 15.77 8.37
CA LEU A 62 -17.75 15.22 9.42
C LEU A 62 -16.63 14.34 8.84
N ALA A 63 -16.92 13.56 7.80
CA ALA A 63 -15.92 12.75 7.10
C ALA A 63 -14.87 13.63 6.41
N ILE A 64 -15.28 14.73 5.77
CA ILE A 64 -14.37 15.72 5.17
C ILE A 64 -13.53 16.39 6.25
N LYS A 65 -14.15 16.84 7.35
CA LYS A 65 -13.42 17.49 8.46
C LYS A 65 -12.37 16.56 9.10
N LYS A 66 -12.59 15.26 9.05
CA LYS A 66 -11.69 14.23 9.56
C LYS A 66 -10.69 13.73 8.49
N ASP A 67 -10.62 14.39 7.34
CA ASP A 67 -9.78 14.02 6.19
C ASP A 67 -9.99 12.57 5.71
N LEU A 68 -11.17 11.99 5.97
CA LEU A 68 -11.51 10.62 5.54
C LEU A 68 -11.94 10.56 4.07
N ILE A 69 -12.49 11.66 3.53
CA ILE A 69 -12.90 11.79 2.12
C ILE A 69 -12.71 13.23 1.65
N SER A 70 -12.48 13.42 0.34
CA SER A 70 -12.43 14.77 -0.27
C SER A 70 -13.82 15.35 -0.52
N GLN A 71 -13.92 16.67 -0.64
CA GLN A 71 -15.17 17.37 -0.97
C GLN A 71 -15.77 16.88 -2.30
N GLN A 72 -14.91 16.69 -3.31
CA GLN A 72 -15.33 16.21 -4.63
C GLN A 72 -15.90 14.78 -4.58
N HIS A 73 -15.30 13.92 -3.76
CA HIS A 73 -15.81 12.57 -3.54
C HIS A 73 -17.19 12.63 -2.85
N ALA A 74 -17.31 13.40 -1.77
CA ALA A 74 -18.56 13.58 -1.04
C ALA A 74 -19.72 14.08 -1.91
N ASP A 75 -19.45 14.99 -2.86
CA ASP A 75 -20.46 15.54 -3.78
C ASP A 75 -20.97 14.50 -4.79
N SER A 76 -20.13 13.51 -5.15
CA SER A 76 -20.46 12.44 -6.10
C SER A 76 -21.17 11.22 -5.48
N MET A 77 -21.16 11.09 -4.15
CA MET A 77 -21.69 9.92 -3.44
C MET A 77 -23.22 9.93 -3.36
N SER A 78 -23.81 8.75 -3.54
CA SER A 78 -25.23 8.51 -3.22
C SER A 78 -25.48 8.60 -1.71
N ASP A 79 -26.73 8.82 -1.31
CA ASP A 79 -27.11 8.86 0.12
C ASP A 79 -26.80 7.54 0.83
N ARG A 80 -26.88 6.41 0.12
CA ARG A 80 -26.53 5.09 0.65
C ARG A 80 -25.04 4.96 0.91
N ASP A 81 -24.20 5.36 -0.04
CA ASP A 81 -22.75 5.30 0.12
C ASP A 81 -22.29 6.26 1.22
N ALA A 82 -22.91 7.44 1.29
CA ALA A 82 -22.63 8.40 2.33
C ALA A 82 -23.07 7.90 3.72
N ALA A 83 -24.19 7.17 3.83
CA ALA A 83 -24.57 6.51 5.08
C ALA A 83 -23.53 5.47 5.50
N ASN A 84 -22.94 4.74 4.55
CA ASN A 84 -21.92 3.72 4.83
C ASN A 84 -20.61 4.27 5.39
N LEU A 85 -20.34 5.59 5.28
CA LEU A 85 -19.18 6.23 5.89
C LEU A 85 -19.13 6.06 7.41
N VAL A 86 -20.27 5.81 8.07
CA VAL A 86 -20.30 5.58 9.53
C VAL A 86 -19.47 4.37 9.97
N PHE A 87 -19.23 3.42 9.06
CA PHE A 87 -18.42 2.23 9.30
C PHE A 87 -16.94 2.43 8.96
N MET A 88 -16.50 3.60 8.49
CA MET A 88 -15.09 3.86 8.26
C MET A 88 -14.32 3.97 9.58
N ALA A 89 -13.11 3.43 9.59
CA ALA A 89 -12.18 3.61 10.70
C ALA A 89 -11.96 5.12 10.94
N GLY A 90 -11.95 5.53 12.22
CA GLY A 90 -11.78 6.95 12.60
C GLY A 90 -13.03 7.83 12.47
N PHE A 91 -14.13 7.33 11.89
CA PHE A 91 -15.39 8.08 11.80
C PHE A 91 -16.03 8.26 13.20
N SER A 92 -16.08 7.19 13.98
CA SER A 92 -16.67 7.16 15.32
C SER A 92 -15.62 7.33 16.41
N THR A 93 -15.17 8.56 16.67
CA THR A 93 -14.35 8.89 17.86
C THR A 93 -15.29 9.32 18.98
N ALA A 94 -15.68 8.42 19.87
CA ALA A 94 -16.56 8.78 20.99
C ALA A 94 -15.82 9.68 22.00
N GLU A 95 -16.23 10.95 22.07
CA GLU A 95 -15.73 11.98 23.00
C GLU A 95 -16.22 11.83 24.46
N LYS A 96 -16.91 10.73 24.81
CA LYS A 96 -17.32 10.46 26.21
C LYS A 96 -17.27 8.96 26.52
N VAL A 97 -16.26 8.58 27.30
CA VAL A 97 -16.16 7.28 27.96
C VAL A 97 -17.26 7.19 29.01
N THR A 98 -18.37 6.48 28.74
CA THR A 98 -19.31 6.08 29.78
C THR A 98 -18.89 4.74 30.37
N ALA A 99 -18.83 4.72 31.70
CA ALA A 99 -18.32 3.62 32.50
C ALA A 99 -19.27 2.42 32.46
N VAL A 100 -19.12 1.54 31.47
CA VAL A 100 -19.08 0.07 31.58
C VAL A 100 -18.57 -0.45 30.21
N SER A 101 -17.35 -1.01 30.19
CA SER A 101 -16.72 -1.74 29.07
C SER A 101 -15.64 -1.05 28.20
N GLY A 102 -15.02 0.03 28.67
CA GLY A 102 -13.56 0.28 28.52
C GLY A 102 -12.93 0.49 27.13
N ARG A 103 -13.63 0.37 26.01
CA ARG A 103 -13.15 0.81 24.68
C ARG A 103 -14.35 1.38 23.92
N GLY A 104 -14.22 2.59 23.38
CA GLY A 104 -15.23 3.14 22.47
C GLY A 104 -15.28 2.25 21.24
N VAL A 105 -16.28 1.38 21.15
CA VAL A 105 -16.47 0.51 19.99
C VAL A 105 -17.12 1.39 18.92
N GLY A 106 -16.44 1.59 17.79
CA GLY A 106 -17.03 2.24 16.63
C GLY A 106 -17.83 1.25 15.78
N MET A 107 -18.58 1.77 14.82
CA MET A 107 -19.30 0.93 13.86
C MET A 107 -18.36 0.17 12.92
N ASP A 108 -17.13 0.64 12.73
CA ASP A 108 -16.03 -0.05 12.04
C ASP A 108 -15.69 -1.42 12.67
N VAL A 109 -15.57 -1.47 14.01
CA VAL A 109 -15.32 -2.72 14.76
C VAL A 109 -16.49 -3.70 14.59
N VAL A 110 -17.72 -3.20 14.50
CA VAL A 110 -18.91 -4.02 14.25
C VAL A 110 -18.84 -4.66 12.86
N ARG A 111 -18.45 -3.91 11.83
CA ARG A 111 -18.31 -4.42 10.45
C ARG A 111 -17.22 -5.49 10.37
N ASN A 112 -16.02 -5.21 10.88
CA ASN A 112 -14.89 -6.15 10.81
C ASN A 112 -15.21 -7.48 11.51
N ASN A 113 -15.89 -7.43 12.66
CA ASN A 113 -16.31 -8.65 13.37
C ASN A 113 -17.33 -9.50 12.58
N ILE A 114 -18.19 -8.86 11.78
CA ILE A 114 -19.19 -9.55 10.96
C ILE A 114 -18.53 -10.11 9.69
N GLU A 115 -17.63 -9.36 9.06
CA GLU A 115 -16.89 -9.81 7.88
C GLU A 115 -15.91 -10.95 8.20
N GLY A 116 -15.25 -10.90 9.37
CA GLY A 116 -14.32 -11.95 9.83
C GLY A 116 -14.96 -13.34 10.02
N ILE A 117 -16.29 -13.41 10.15
CA ILE A 117 -17.03 -14.68 10.18
C ILE A 117 -17.67 -15.04 8.82
N GLY A 118 -17.23 -14.37 7.74
CA GLY A 118 -17.79 -14.54 6.39
C GLY A 118 -19.18 -13.92 6.21
N GLY A 119 -19.56 -12.99 7.10
CA GLY A 119 -20.82 -12.26 7.03
C GLY A 119 -20.71 -10.95 6.25
N SER A 120 -21.84 -10.25 6.10
CA SER A 120 -21.89 -8.90 5.54
C SER A 120 -22.88 -8.03 6.32
N ILE A 121 -22.67 -6.72 6.30
CA ILE A 121 -23.53 -5.73 6.93
C ILE A 121 -23.91 -4.65 5.91
N ASP A 122 -25.20 -4.31 5.86
CA ASP A 122 -25.76 -3.24 5.03
C ASP A 122 -26.56 -2.27 5.88
N LEU A 123 -26.53 -0.99 5.52
CA LEU A 123 -27.18 0.09 6.23
C LEU A 123 -28.02 0.91 5.27
N GLN A 124 -29.29 1.11 5.62
CA GLN A 124 -30.23 1.93 4.89
C GLN A 124 -30.87 2.88 5.89
N SER A 125 -30.83 4.18 5.61
CA SER A 125 -31.40 5.18 6.51
C SER A 125 -32.05 6.28 5.71
N GLU A 126 -33.20 6.76 6.19
CA GLU A 126 -33.89 7.91 5.61
C GLU A 126 -34.20 8.93 6.71
N MET A 127 -33.84 10.19 6.45
CA MET A 127 -34.04 11.27 7.40
C MET A 127 -35.52 11.39 7.78
N GLY A 128 -35.81 11.38 9.08
CA GLY A 128 -37.14 11.43 9.63
C GLY A 128 -37.93 10.12 9.60
N LYS A 129 -37.44 9.04 8.98
CA LYS A 129 -38.14 7.73 8.93
C LYS A 129 -37.44 6.61 9.69
N GLY A 130 -36.17 6.80 10.04
CA GLY A 130 -35.39 5.86 10.85
C GLY A 130 -34.34 5.11 10.04
N THR A 131 -33.74 4.11 10.66
CA THR A 131 -32.61 3.35 10.12
C THR A 131 -32.90 1.85 10.12
N THR A 132 -32.44 1.16 9.08
CA THR A 132 -32.49 -0.29 8.94
C THR A 132 -31.08 -0.82 8.70
N ILE A 133 -30.63 -1.71 9.58
CA ILE A 133 -29.36 -2.42 9.48
C ILE A 133 -29.66 -3.88 9.19
N THR A 134 -29.06 -4.40 8.12
CA THR A 134 -29.19 -5.81 7.73
C THR A 134 -27.85 -6.51 7.88
N VAL A 135 -27.79 -7.51 8.74
CA VAL A 135 -26.62 -8.36 8.94
C VAL A 135 -26.91 -9.73 8.33
N LYS A 136 -26.04 -10.20 7.44
CA LYS A 136 -26.14 -11.51 6.81
C LYS A 136 -24.99 -12.39 7.29
N ILE A 137 -25.30 -13.57 7.81
CA ILE A 137 -24.31 -14.51 8.34
C ILE A 137 -24.54 -15.88 7.69
N PRO A 138 -23.51 -16.54 7.14
CA PRO A 138 -23.66 -17.91 6.62
C PRO A 138 -24.19 -18.88 7.68
N LEU A 139 -25.14 -19.75 7.32
CA LEU A 139 -25.68 -20.76 8.24
C LEU A 139 -24.75 -22.00 8.37
N THR A 140 -23.79 -22.17 7.46
CA THR A 140 -22.98 -23.38 7.32
C THR A 140 -21.56 -23.20 7.84
N LEU A 141 -20.86 -24.32 8.00
CA LEU A 141 -19.41 -24.41 8.04
C LEU A 141 -18.83 -23.48 6.96
N ALA A 142 -18.12 -22.44 7.37
CA ALA A 142 -17.49 -21.51 6.44
C ALA A 142 -16.26 -22.20 5.85
N ILE A 143 -16.25 -22.38 4.53
CA ILE A 143 -15.03 -22.74 3.81
C ILE A 143 -14.31 -21.43 3.53
N ILE A 144 -13.10 -21.27 4.06
CA ILE A 144 -12.27 -20.10 3.80
C ILE A 144 -10.89 -20.55 3.30
N PRO A 145 -10.27 -19.81 2.37
CA PRO A 145 -8.89 -20.05 2.02
C PRO A 145 -7.99 -19.60 3.18
N ALA A 146 -7.03 -20.44 3.55
CA ALA A 146 -6.08 -20.15 4.62
C ALA A 146 -4.66 -20.62 4.24
N LEU A 147 -3.68 -19.81 4.57
CA LEU A 147 -2.28 -20.17 4.50
C LEU A 147 -1.94 -21.14 5.63
N MET A 148 -1.36 -22.28 5.30
CA MET A 148 -0.93 -23.26 6.28
C MET A 148 0.50 -22.94 6.74
N VAL A 149 0.74 -22.92 8.05
CA VAL A 149 2.06 -22.61 8.63
C VAL A 149 2.44 -23.63 9.70
N ASP A 150 3.73 -23.92 9.84
CA ASP A 150 4.28 -24.71 10.95
C ASP A 150 4.93 -23.80 11.98
N ASN A 151 4.76 -24.12 13.25
CA ASN A 151 5.63 -23.63 14.29
C ASN A 151 5.82 -24.69 15.37
N ALA A 152 7.08 -25.04 15.67
CA ALA A 152 7.46 -26.10 16.59
C ALA A 152 6.83 -27.48 16.27
N GLY A 153 6.60 -27.79 14.99
CA GLY A 153 5.98 -29.05 14.55
C GLY A 153 4.45 -29.08 14.72
N HIS A 154 3.84 -27.92 14.99
CA HIS A 154 2.39 -27.76 15.04
C HIS A 154 1.90 -26.96 13.83
N THR A 155 0.88 -27.48 13.18
CA THR A 155 0.26 -26.86 12.01
C THR A 155 -0.86 -25.89 12.41
N PHE A 156 -0.77 -24.67 11.92
CA PHE A 156 -1.74 -23.60 12.10
C PHE A 156 -2.25 -23.09 10.75
N ALA A 157 -3.44 -22.49 10.76
CA ALA A 157 -4.02 -21.88 9.57
C ALA A 157 -4.21 -20.38 9.78
N ILE A 158 -3.78 -19.58 8.82
CA ILE A 158 -3.94 -18.13 8.80
C ILE A 158 -4.93 -17.78 7.69
N PRO A 159 -6.09 -17.17 7.98
CA PRO A 159 -7.02 -16.72 6.95
C PRO A 159 -6.35 -15.82 5.93
N GLN A 160 -6.48 -16.12 4.63
CA GLN A 160 -5.79 -15.39 3.57
C GLN A 160 -6.21 -13.91 3.50
N VAL A 161 -7.43 -13.58 3.92
CA VAL A 161 -7.93 -12.19 3.99
C VAL A 161 -7.07 -11.30 4.89
N ASN A 162 -6.38 -11.88 5.87
CA ASN A 162 -5.49 -11.13 6.77
C ASN A 162 -4.04 -11.09 6.26
N LEU A 163 -3.69 -11.88 5.24
CA LEU A 163 -2.35 -11.99 4.71
C LEU A 163 -2.09 -10.85 3.71
N THR A 164 -1.07 -10.04 3.98
CA THR A 164 -0.61 -8.98 3.07
C THR A 164 0.53 -9.47 2.19
N GLU A 165 1.60 -9.98 2.80
CA GLU A 165 2.73 -10.58 2.08
C GLU A 165 3.49 -11.59 2.93
N LEU A 166 4.39 -12.34 2.29
CA LEU A 166 5.26 -13.33 2.92
C LEU A 166 6.72 -12.93 2.68
N VAL A 167 7.48 -12.83 3.76
CA VAL A 167 8.91 -12.49 3.73
C VAL A 167 9.69 -13.69 4.23
N CYS A 168 10.72 -14.09 3.48
CA CYS A 168 11.67 -15.13 3.86
C CYS A 168 13.05 -14.49 4.05
N LEU A 169 13.67 -14.73 5.20
CA LEU A 169 15.02 -14.25 5.51
C LEU A 169 15.96 -15.44 5.64
N GLU A 170 17.15 -15.34 5.03
CA GLU A 170 18.15 -16.40 5.03
C GLU A 170 19.36 -16.03 5.91
N GLY A 171 19.81 -16.99 6.73
CA GLY A 171 21.09 -16.95 7.43
C GLY A 171 21.45 -15.61 8.13
N ASN A 172 22.49 -14.94 7.62
CA ASN A 172 23.08 -13.74 8.24
C ASN A 172 22.22 -12.47 8.15
N GLU A 173 21.16 -12.45 7.34
CA GLU A 173 20.25 -11.30 7.20
C GLU A 173 19.32 -11.15 8.42
N ILE A 174 19.05 -12.25 9.14
CA ILE A 174 18.16 -12.29 10.30
C ILE A 174 18.66 -11.36 11.41
N GLN A 175 19.97 -11.35 11.68
CA GLN A 175 20.57 -10.54 12.75
C GLN A 175 20.75 -9.07 12.37
N LYS A 176 20.76 -8.74 11.08
CA LYS A 176 20.96 -7.38 10.59
C LYS A 176 19.66 -6.60 10.41
N ARG A 177 18.56 -7.30 10.14
CA ARG A 177 17.26 -6.69 9.79
C ARG A 177 16.21 -6.73 10.90
N ILE A 178 16.43 -7.54 11.94
CA ILE A 178 15.57 -7.55 13.13
C ILE A 178 16.24 -6.72 14.20
N GLU A 179 15.61 -5.60 14.53
CA GLU A 179 16.06 -4.66 15.55
C GLU A 179 15.16 -4.77 16.80
N MET A 180 15.67 -4.35 17.96
CA MET A 180 14.89 -4.28 19.20
C MET A 180 14.61 -2.83 19.54
N VAL A 181 13.35 -2.41 19.46
CA VAL A 181 12.91 -1.06 19.82
C VAL A 181 12.01 -1.15 21.05
N ARG A 182 12.41 -0.53 22.16
CA ARG A 182 11.65 -0.49 23.42
C ARG A 182 11.13 -1.86 23.89
N ASN A 183 11.95 -2.91 23.70
CA ASN A 183 11.64 -4.28 24.07
C ASN A 183 10.63 -5.01 23.15
N VAL A 184 10.35 -4.46 21.97
CA VAL A 184 9.59 -5.08 20.87
C VAL A 184 10.56 -5.37 19.73
N GLU A 185 10.51 -6.58 19.19
CA GLU A 185 11.25 -6.90 17.96
C GLU A 185 10.56 -6.20 16.78
N VAL A 186 11.34 -5.51 15.95
CA VAL A 186 10.85 -4.85 14.73
C VAL A 186 11.67 -5.33 13.54
N PHE A 187 11.01 -5.49 12.41
CA PHE A 187 11.62 -5.83 11.13
C PHE A 187 11.48 -4.65 10.19
N ARG A 188 12.57 -4.24 9.54
CA ARG A 188 12.51 -3.15 8.56
C ARG A 188 12.03 -3.69 7.21
N LEU A 189 10.76 -3.48 6.91
CA LEU A 189 10.15 -3.85 5.63
C LEU A 189 10.07 -2.62 4.74
N ARG A 190 10.93 -2.55 3.71
CA ARG A 190 10.97 -1.44 2.72
C ARG A 190 11.11 -0.06 3.38
N GLY A 191 11.89 0.03 4.45
CA GLY A 191 12.14 1.27 5.18
C GLY A 191 11.19 1.51 6.36
N GLU A 192 10.03 0.85 6.40
CA GLU A 192 9.08 0.96 7.52
C GLU A 192 9.39 -0.05 8.62
N LEU A 193 9.19 0.37 9.89
CA LEU A 193 9.34 -0.49 11.04
C LEU A 193 8.07 -1.33 11.22
N LEU A 194 8.15 -2.60 10.82
CA LEU A 194 7.09 -3.58 11.04
C LEU A 194 7.31 -4.25 12.41
N PRO A 195 6.43 -4.07 13.40
CA PRO A 195 6.53 -4.83 14.65
C PRO A 195 6.36 -6.31 14.36
N ILE A 196 7.30 -7.13 14.84
CA ILE A 196 7.25 -8.58 14.67
C ILE A 196 6.99 -9.30 15.98
N VAL A 197 6.27 -10.41 15.86
CA VAL A 197 5.91 -11.28 16.97
C VAL A 197 6.25 -12.70 16.58
N ARG A 198 6.88 -13.43 17.48
CA ARG A 198 7.13 -14.86 17.27
C ARG A 198 5.91 -15.64 17.71
N LEU A 199 5.38 -16.47 16.81
CA LEU A 199 4.22 -17.31 17.13
C LEU A 199 4.49 -18.22 18.32
N ALA A 200 5.73 -18.70 18.45
CA ALA A 200 6.18 -19.50 19.59
C ALA A 200 6.03 -18.77 20.93
N ASP A 201 6.28 -17.46 20.98
CA ASP A 201 6.18 -16.68 22.21
C ASP A 201 4.71 -16.44 22.61
N VAL A 202 3.85 -16.18 21.63
CA VAL A 202 2.41 -15.94 21.86
C VAL A 202 1.69 -17.19 22.35
N LEU A 203 2.07 -18.34 21.80
CA LEU A 203 1.43 -19.62 22.09
C LEU A 203 2.14 -20.44 23.17
N ASP A 204 3.20 -19.90 23.79
CA ASP A 204 4.04 -20.57 24.79
C ASP A 204 4.58 -21.93 24.29
N LEU A 205 5.07 -21.95 23.05
CA LEU A 205 5.63 -23.13 22.38
C LEU A 205 7.16 -23.20 22.57
N PRO A 206 7.78 -24.38 22.37
CA PRO A 206 9.23 -24.53 22.39
C PRO A 206 9.92 -23.56 21.43
N LYS A 207 10.84 -22.75 21.95
CA LYS A 207 11.58 -21.75 21.17
C LYS A 207 12.78 -22.39 20.49
N ARG A 208 13.02 -22.06 19.21
CA ARG A 208 14.27 -22.36 18.52
C ARG A 208 15.16 -21.11 18.49
N PRO A 209 16.44 -21.20 18.84
CA PRO A 209 17.35 -20.06 18.75
C PRO A 209 17.61 -19.70 17.28
N ASN A 210 17.61 -18.40 16.95
CA ASN A 210 17.85 -17.90 15.58
C ASN A 210 19.18 -18.39 14.97
N SER A 211 20.17 -18.79 15.78
CA SER A 211 21.45 -19.34 15.32
C SER A 211 21.36 -20.75 14.72
N GLU A 212 20.23 -21.44 14.89
CA GLU A 212 19.98 -22.80 14.37
C GLU A 212 18.97 -22.80 13.21
N ILE A 213 18.58 -21.62 12.72
CA ILE A 213 17.53 -21.45 11.71
C ILE A 213 18.16 -20.98 10.40
N ASP A 214 18.09 -21.81 9.35
CA ASP A 214 18.58 -21.45 8.01
C ASP A 214 17.67 -20.41 7.33
N PHE A 215 16.36 -20.51 7.58
CA PHE A 215 15.31 -19.65 6.99
C PHE A 215 14.32 -19.20 8.06
N LEU A 216 14.09 -17.89 8.14
CA LEU A 216 13.05 -17.31 9.00
C LEU A 216 11.91 -16.78 8.14
N TYR A 217 10.70 -17.27 8.37
CA TYR A 217 9.51 -16.81 7.68
C TYR A 217 8.78 -15.76 8.51
N ILE A 218 8.50 -14.61 7.91
CA ILE A 218 7.68 -13.54 8.48
C ILE A 218 6.43 -13.42 7.64
N VAL A 219 5.28 -13.72 8.24
CA VAL A 219 3.97 -13.58 7.64
C VAL A 219 3.45 -12.19 7.96
N VAL A 220 3.36 -11.29 6.97
CA VAL A 220 2.88 -9.93 7.19
C VAL A 220 1.36 -9.94 7.20
N LEU A 221 0.79 -9.60 8.35
CA LEU A 221 -0.63 -9.65 8.62
C LEU A 221 -1.19 -8.25 8.83
N SER A 222 -2.32 -7.98 8.20
CA SER A 222 -3.07 -6.74 8.44
C SER A 222 -4.04 -6.95 9.59
N SER A 223 -3.95 -6.08 10.60
CA SER A 223 -4.95 -5.89 11.63
C SER A 223 -5.69 -4.58 11.37
N GLY A 224 -6.93 -4.44 11.82
CA GLY A 224 -7.68 -3.18 11.70
C GLY A 224 -7.02 -1.97 12.40
N LYS A 225 -5.90 -2.16 13.10
CA LYS A 225 -5.10 -1.12 13.77
C LYS A 225 -3.72 -0.87 13.14
N GLY A 226 -3.29 -1.69 12.16
CA GLY A 226 -1.94 -1.63 11.60
C GLY A 226 -1.43 -3.00 11.17
N GLN A 227 -0.23 -3.04 10.58
CA GLN A 227 0.40 -4.29 10.15
C GLN A 227 1.30 -4.87 11.25
N ILE A 228 1.40 -6.21 11.28
CA ILE A 228 2.33 -6.93 12.12
C ILE A 228 3.03 -8.03 11.31
N GLY A 229 4.27 -8.36 11.66
CA GLY A 229 4.95 -9.55 11.15
C GLY A 229 4.80 -10.71 12.13
N LEU A 230 4.20 -11.82 11.71
CA LEU A 230 4.15 -13.05 12.50
C LEU A 230 5.26 -13.99 12.06
N VAL A 231 6.22 -14.23 12.94
CA VAL A 231 7.36 -15.12 12.69
C VAL A 231 6.93 -16.58 12.93
N VAL A 232 7.17 -17.43 11.92
CA VAL A 232 6.85 -18.86 11.93
C VAL A 232 8.03 -19.69 11.43
N ASP A 233 8.05 -20.99 11.74
CA ASP A 233 9.14 -21.88 11.36
C ASP A 233 9.08 -22.26 9.87
N GLN A 234 7.89 -22.56 9.36
CA GLN A 234 7.69 -22.90 7.95
C GLN A 234 6.34 -22.38 7.45
N VAL A 235 6.28 -22.13 6.15
CA VAL A 235 5.06 -21.78 5.43
C VAL A 235 4.81 -22.87 4.38
N PHE A 236 3.59 -23.39 4.35
CA PHE A 236 3.11 -24.33 3.36
C PHE A 236 2.14 -23.63 2.39
N ASP A 237 1.56 -24.41 1.48
CA ASP A 237 0.57 -23.91 0.54
C ASP A 237 -0.73 -23.41 1.22
N THR A 238 -1.54 -22.72 0.43
CA THR A 238 -2.89 -22.32 0.84
C THR A 238 -3.87 -23.47 0.66
N GLU A 239 -4.69 -23.74 1.67
CA GLU A 239 -5.75 -24.74 1.62
C GLU A 239 -7.13 -24.12 1.88
N GLU A 240 -8.17 -24.71 1.29
CA GLU A 240 -9.55 -24.40 1.66
C GLU A 240 -9.92 -25.18 2.93
N ILE A 241 -10.09 -24.45 4.03
CA ILE A 241 -10.35 -25.04 5.34
C ILE A 241 -11.80 -24.83 5.77
N VAL A 242 -12.32 -25.81 6.51
CA VAL A 242 -13.65 -25.74 7.10
C VAL A 242 -13.55 -25.20 8.52
N VAL A 243 -14.05 -24.00 8.74
CA VAL A 243 -14.03 -23.34 10.05
C VAL A 243 -15.05 -24.00 10.99
N LYS A 244 -14.55 -24.65 12.04
CA LYS A 244 -15.33 -25.06 13.20
C LYS A 244 -15.08 -24.09 14.35
N PRO A 245 -16.11 -23.39 14.84
CA PRO A 245 -15.94 -22.45 15.94
C PRO A 245 -15.51 -23.20 17.21
N LEU A 246 -14.65 -22.56 18.00
CA LEU A 246 -14.22 -23.11 19.27
C LEU A 246 -15.39 -23.27 20.24
N SER A 247 -15.35 -24.34 21.04
CA SER A 247 -16.35 -24.58 22.08
C SER A 247 -16.34 -23.46 23.12
N LYS A 248 -17.46 -23.24 23.81
CA LYS A 248 -17.59 -22.17 24.83
C LYS A 248 -16.50 -22.20 25.90
N HIS A 249 -15.97 -23.38 26.23
CA HIS A 249 -14.92 -23.54 27.22
C HIS A 249 -13.54 -23.06 26.73
N LEU A 250 -13.32 -23.02 25.41
CA LEU A 250 -12.05 -22.61 24.79
C LEU A 250 -12.06 -21.17 24.26
N LYS A 251 -13.19 -20.47 24.36
CA LYS A 251 -13.34 -19.08 23.89
C LYS A 251 -12.45 -18.06 24.60
N HIS A 252 -11.86 -18.41 25.74
CA HIS A 252 -10.92 -17.54 26.44
C HIS A 252 -9.53 -17.51 25.78
N LEU A 253 -9.26 -18.43 24.85
CA LEU A 253 -8.02 -18.46 24.08
C LEU A 253 -8.13 -17.49 22.90
N ALA A 254 -7.80 -16.23 23.15
CA ALA A 254 -7.96 -15.15 22.18
C ALA A 254 -7.16 -15.37 20.87
N ALA A 255 -6.02 -16.07 20.94
CA ALA A 255 -5.16 -16.31 19.79
C ALA A 255 -5.77 -17.19 18.68
N TYR A 256 -6.96 -17.78 18.89
CA TYR A 256 -7.58 -18.71 17.96
C TYR A 256 -9.02 -18.32 17.59
N ALA A 257 -9.29 -18.24 16.30
CA ALA A 257 -10.63 -17.99 15.75
C ALA A 257 -11.48 -19.27 15.67
N GLY A 258 -10.82 -20.43 15.50
CA GLY A 258 -11.49 -21.70 15.21
C GLY A 258 -10.52 -22.86 15.08
N ALA A 259 -11.05 -23.99 14.62
CA ALA A 259 -10.26 -25.14 14.23
C ALA A 259 -10.80 -25.72 12.91
N SER A 260 -9.93 -26.36 12.14
CA SER A 260 -10.29 -27.14 10.95
C SER A 260 -9.79 -28.57 11.08
N ILE A 261 -10.39 -29.48 10.32
CA ILE A 261 -9.88 -30.83 10.12
C ILE A 261 -9.35 -30.88 8.68
N LEU A 262 -8.06 -31.16 8.52
CA LEU A 262 -7.40 -31.24 7.22
C LEU A 262 -7.72 -32.57 6.52
N GLY A 263 -7.35 -32.69 5.24
CA GLY A 263 -7.64 -33.87 4.42
C GLY A 263 -7.03 -35.17 4.94
N ASP A 264 -5.94 -35.09 5.70
CA ASP A 264 -5.27 -36.21 6.36
C ASP A 264 -5.89 -36.57 7.73
N GLY A 265 -6.91 -35.83 8.16
CA GLY A 265 -7.58 -36.01 9.44
C GLY A 265 -6.90 -35.31 10.63
N SER A 266 -5.78 -34.62 10.39
CA SER A 266 -5.15 -33.79 11.42
C SER A 266 -5.99 -32.55 11.73
N VAL A 267 -5.74 -31.95 12.90
CA VAL A 267 -6.46 -30.75 13.34
C VAL A 267 -5.52 -29.56 13.23
N ALA A 268 -5.94 -28.55 12.48
CA ALA A 268 -5.26 -27.26 12.40
C ALA A 268 -6.05 -26.20 13.17
N LEU A 269 -5.37 -25.46 14.04
CA LEU A 269 -5.97 -24.31 14.72
C LEU A 269 -5.88 -23.08 13.83
N ILE A 270 -6.98 -22.32 13.76
CA ILE A 270 -7.08 -21.12 12.94
C ILE A 270 -6.69 -19.93 13.81
N LEU A 271 -5.64 -19.22 13.41
CA LEU A 271 -5.10 -18.10 14.16
C LEU A 271 -6.01 -16.87 14.04
N ASP A 272 -6.25 -16.21 15.16
CA ASP A 272 -6.90 -14.91 15.21
C ASP A 272 -5.84 -13.81 15.32
N VAL A 273 -5.69 -13.02 14.25
CA VAL A 273 -4.65 -11.99 14.16
C VAL A 273 -4.84 -10.93 15.25
N GLN A 274 -6.09 -10.55 15.52
CA GLN A 274 -6.37 -9.56 16.56
C GLN A 274 -6.03 -10.10 17.95
N GLY A 275 -6.41 -11.34 18.28
CA GLY A 275 -6.05 -11.98 19.53
C GLY A 275 -4.56 -12.20 19.70
N ILE A 276 -3.81 -12.47 18.62
CA ILE A 276 -2.34 -12.52 18.64
C ILE A 276 -1.74 -11.17 19.01
N VAL A 277 -2.17 -10.09 18.36
CA VAL A 277 -1.73 -8.72 18.66
C VAL A 277 -1.98 -8.35 20.12
N GLU A 278 -3.19 -8.66 20.63
CA GLU A 278 -3.55 -8.37 22.02
C GLU A 278 -2.74 -9.20 23.01
N SER A 279 -2.47 -10.47 22.69
CA SER A 279 -1.66 -11.36 23.54
C SER A 279 -0.18 -10.98 23.55
N ALA A 280 0.32 -10.44 22.44
CA ALA A 280 1.69 -9.94 22.31
C ALA A 280 1.89 -8.58 22.99
N GLY A 281 0.81 -7.89 23.41
CA GLY A 281 0.90 -6.58 24.05
C GLY A 281 1.43 -5.49 23.12
N ILE A 282 1.24 -5.63 21.80
CA ILE A 282 1.66 -4.59 20.84
C ILE A 282 0.72 -3.40 20.96
N GLU A 283 1.26 -2.28 21.38
CA GLU A 283 0.62 -0.98 21.27
C GLU A 283 1.10 -0.32 19.97
N PHE A 284 0.18 -0.10 19.02
CA PHE A 284 0.48 0.66 17.80
C PHE A 284 0.70 2.16 18.07
N ASP A 285 0.48 2.59 19.33
CA ASP A 285 0.74 3.92 19.89
C ASP A 285 2.18 4.05 20.42
N LEU A 286 3.16 3.48 19.71
CA LEU A 286 4.55 3.84 19.95
C LEU A 286 4.70 5.32 19.57
N ASP A 287 4.64 6.22 20.56
CA ASP A 287 4.88 7.66 20.39
C ASP A 287 6.10 7.89 19.49
N LEU A 288 5.81 8.29 18.25
CA LEU A 288 6.72 8.63 17.16
C LEU A 288 7.72 9.74 17.53
N GLU A 289 7.53 10.40 18.67
CA GLU A 289 8.31 11.56 19.13
C GLU A 289 9.68 11.22 19.73
N GLU A 290 9.85 10.08 20.41
CA GLU A 290 11.15 9.76 21.05
C GLU A 290 12.03 8.82 20.20
N ALA A 291 11.45 8.04 19.29
CA ALA A 291 12.20 7.38 18.23
C ALA A 291 12.84 8.43 17.29
N ARG A 292 12.09 9.49 16.96
CA ARG A 292 12.58 10.71 16.28
C ARG A 292 13.78 11.36 16.97
N ASN A 293 13.79 11.43 18.31
CA ASN A 293 14.88 12.06 19.07
C ASN A 293 16.12 11.18 19.22
N ALA A 294 15.98 9.85 19.18
CA ALA A 294 17.10 8.91 19.09
C ALA A 294 17.69 8.90 17.67
N GLU A 295 16.85 9.03 16.64
CA GLU A 295 17.24 9.24 15.24
C GLU A 295 17.99 10.56 15.04
N ALA A 296 17.55 11.66 15.67
CA ALA A 296 18.16 12.98 15.52
C ALA A 296 19.65 13.06 15.93
N ASN A 297 20.14 12.14 16.79
CA ASN A 297 21.56 12.07 17.15
C ASN A 297 22.33 10.95 16.43
N ALA A 298 21.64 10.04 15.74
CA ALA A 298 22.25 8.96 14.95
C ALA A 298 22.30 9.26 13.45
N LEU A 299 21.44 10.17 12.95
CA LEU A 299 21.32 10.55 11.55
C LEU A 299 22.49 11.39 11.01
N ASP A 300 23.25 12.09 11.87
CA ASP A 300 24.45 12.83 11.45
C ASP A 300 25.56 11.92 10.86
N ASN A 301 25.49 10.60 11.07
CA ASN A 301 26.46 9.65 10.52
C ASN A 301 25.89 8.70 9.45
N LEU A 302 24.57 8.66 9.23
CA LEU A 302 23.93 7.74 8.27
C LEU A 302 23.41 8.44 6.99
N ALA A 303 23.32 9.77 6.96
CA ALA A 303 23.06 10.56 5.74
C ALA A 303 24.26 10.60 4.76
N LYS A 304 25.01 9.50 4.66
CA LYS A 304 26.20 9.37 3.80
C LYS A 304 26.17 8.20 2.83
N ASP A 305 25.12 7.39 2.80
CA ASP A 305 25.05 6.22 1.92
C ASP A 305 23.76 6.22 1.09
N ASP A 306 23.79 6.98 0.00
CA ASP A 306 22.78 7.05 -1.05
C ASP A 306 22.82 5.78 -1.94
N GLN A 307 22.65 4.61 -1.30
CA GLN A 307 22.67 3.30 -1.95
C GLN A 307 21.28 2.88 -2.37
N GLN A 308 21.12 2.45 -3.63
CA GLN A 308 19.85 2.04 -4.20
C GLN A 308 19.82 0.55 -4.51
N ASP A 309 18.72 -0.11 -4.19
CA ASP A 309 18.46 -1.51 -4.57
C ASP A 309 18.13 -1.60 -6.06
N ILE A 310 19.00 -2.26 -6.82
CA ILE A 310 18.84 -2.54 -8.24
C ILE A 310 18.72 -4.04 -8.49
N LEU A 311 17.87 -4.43 -9.44
CA LEU A 311 17.82 -5.77 -9.97
C LEU A 311 18.76 -5.87 -11.18
N LEU A 312 19.73 -6.78 -11.11
CA LEU A 312 20.62 -7.12 -12.21
C LEU A 312 20.08 -8.33 -12.98
N PHE A 313 20.09 -8.23 -14.30
CA PHE A 313 19.68 -9.30 -15.19
C PHE A 313 20.46 -9.23 -16.51
N SER A 314 20.38 -10.29 -17.32
CA SER A 314 20.99 -10.33 -18.64
C SER A 314 19.95 -10.32 -19.75
N ILE A 315 20.29 -9.68 -20.86
CA ILE A 315 19.59 -9.84 -22.14
C ILE A 315 20.67 -10.15 -23.18
N GLY A 316 20.50 -11.20 -23.97
CA GLY A 316 21.56 -11.72 -24.84
C GLY A 316 22.63 -12.50 -24.07
N SER A 317 23.77 -12.75 -24.73
CA SER A 317 24.82 -13.63 -24.19
C SER A 317 25.87 -12.92 -23.31
N GLN A 318 26.03 -11.61 -23.42
CA GLN A 318 27.10 -10.87 -22.72
C GLN A 318 26.67 -9.55 -22.08
N ASP A 319 25.43 -9.10 -22.31
CA ASP A 319 25.01 -7.76 -21.88
C ASP A 319 24.32 -7.84 -20.51
N GLN A 320 24.73 -6.94 -19.62
CA GLN A 320 24.22 -6.83 -18.26
C GLN A 320 23.35 -5.58 -18.14
N TYR A 321 22.14 -5.76 -17.66
CA TYR A 321 21.16 -4.69 -17.48
C TYR A 321 20.76 -4.56 -16.02
N ALA A 322 20.32 -3.37 -15.66
CA ALA A 322 19.82 -3.03 -14.35
C ALA A 322 18.50 -2.27 -14.43
N ILE A 323 17.65 -2.47 -13.44
CA ILE A 323 16.48 -1.63 -13.16
C ILE A 323 16.35 -1.42 -11.66
N PRO A 324 15.76 -0.32 -11.19
CA PRO A 324 15.40 -0.18 -9.78
C PRO A 324 14.50 -1.30 -9.33
N LEU A 325 14.81 -1.90 -8.18
CA LEU A 325 14.01 -2.99 -7.63
C LEU A 325 12.57 -2.54 -7.34
N GLY A 326 12.36 -1.27 -6.98
CA GLY A 326 11.03 -0.71 -6.72
C GLY A 326 10.08 -0.71 -7.93
N LEU A 327 10.60 -0.83 -9.16
CA LEU A 327 9.74 -0.97 -10.36
C LEU A 327 9.26 -2.41 -10.55
N VAL A 328 9.90 -3.38 -9.90
CA VAL A 328 9.62 -4.81 -10.07
C VAL A 328 8.49 -5.22 -9.16
N ASN A 329 7.36 -5.60 -9.74
CA ASN A 329 6.25 -6.16 -8.97
C ASN A 329 6.54 -7.62 -8.60
N ARG A 330 7.10 -8.40 -9.55
CA ARG A 330 7.47 -9.80 -9.31
C ARG A 330 8.48 -10.33 -10.33
N LEU A 331 9.23 -11.36 -9.93
CA LEU A 331 9.99 -12.23 -10.82
C LEU A 331 9.25 -13.55 -10.99
N GLU A 332 8.96 -13.93 -12.23
CA GLU A 332 8.22 -15.15 -12.56
C GLU A 332 9.00 -16.01 -13.56
N GLU A 333 8.78 -17.32 -13.50
CA GLU A 333 9.28 -18.27 -14.51
C GLU A 333 8.11 -18.98 -15.18
N PHE A 334 8.06 -18.92 -16.50
CA PHE A 334 7.02 -19.55 -17.30
C PHE A 334 7.58 -20.65 -18.19
N ASP A 335 6.85 -21.75 -18.34
CA ASP A 335 7.16 -22.71 -19.40
C ASP A 335 6.86 -22.07 -20.76
N ARG A 336 7.80 -22.13 -21.71
CA ARG A 336 7.64 -21.62 -23.08
C ARG A 336 6.38 -22.15 -23.77
N SER A 337 5.97 -23.36 -23.46
CA SER A 337 4.76 -23.97 -24.02
C SER A 337 3.46 -23.29 -23.58
N LYS A 338 3.49 -22.50 -22.49
CA LYS A 338 2.36 -21.69 -22.01
C LYS A 338 2.27 -20.33 -22.68
N VAL A 339 3.28 -19.93 -23.47
CA VAL A 339 3.24 -18.68 -24.21
C VAL A 339 2.33 -18.85 -25.40
N GLU A 340 1.30 -18.01 -25.44
CA GLU A 340 0.31 -17.94 -26.52
C GLU A 340 0.58 -16.71 -27.37
N VAL A 341 0.30 -16.78 -28.67
CA VAL A 341 0.38 -15.61 -29.56
C VAL A 341 -1.02 -15.13 -29.89
N VAL A 342 -1.39 -13.95 -29.37
CA VAL A 342 -2.70 -13.33 -29.59
C VAL A 342 -2.52 -12.00 -30.31
N SER A 343 -3.17 -11.84 -31.47
CA SER A 343 -3.07 -10.62 -32.30
C SER A 343 -1.62 -10.21 -32.64
N GLY A 344 -0.74 -11.20 -32.82
CA GLY A 344 0.68 -10.97 -33.14
C GLY A 344 1.54 -10.59 -31.93
N ARG A 345 1.05 -10.79 -30.70
CA ARG A 345 1.79 -10.54 -29.46
C ARG A 345 1.87 -11.79 -28.61
N GLU A 346 3.01 -11.99 -27.98
CA GLU A 346 3.19 -13.05 -27.00
C GLU A 346 2.52 -12.66 -25.69
N VAL A 347 1.75 -13.60 -25.12
CA VAL A 347 1.03 -13.43 -23.87
C VAL A 347 1.09 -14.73 -23.08
N VAL A 348 0.92 -14.64 -21.76
CA VAL A 348 0.73 -15.81 -20.89
C VAL A 348 -0.48 -15.58 -19.98
N GLN A 349 -1.20 -16.66 -19.65
CA GLN A 349 -2.24 -16.59 -18.63
C GLN A 349 -1.59 -16.43 -17.25
N TYR A 350 -1.93 -15.36 -16.56
CA TYR A 350 -1.33 -14.98 -15.30
C TYR A 350 -2.42 -14.57 -14.30
N ARG A 351 -2.57 -15.35 -13.22
CA ARG A 351 -3.51 -15.06 -12.12
C ARG A 351 -4.96 -14.77 -12.55
N GLY A 352 -5.43 -15.47 -13.58
CA GLY A 352 -6.79 -15.30 -14.11
C GLY A 352 -6.95 -14.13 -15.10
N ASP A 353 -5.86 -13.45 -15.45
CA ASP A 353 -5.81 -12.41 -16.48
C ASP A 353 -4.75 -12.74 -17.56
N ILE A 354 -4.62 -11.87 -18.56
CA ILE A 354 -3.66 -12.02 -19.66
C ILE A 354 -2.47 -11.09 -19.40
N LEU A 355 -1.27 -11.66 -19.23
CA LEU A 355 -0.01 -10.92 -19.12
C LEU A 355 0.65 -10.79 -20.50
N PRO A 356 0.70 -9.58 -21.09
CA PRO A 356 1.46 -9.34 -22.31
C PRO A 356 2.95 -9.46 -22.04
N LEU A 357 3.67 -10.12 -22.94
CA LEU A 357 5.11 -10.29 -22.86
C LEU A 357 5.83 -9.37 -23.85
N VAL A 358 6.89 -8.72 -23.38
CA VAL A 358 7.74 -7.80 -24.14
C VAL A 358 9.14 -8.38 -24.23
N HIS A 359 9.67 -8.39 -25.46
CA HIS A 359 11.04 -8.78 -25.79
C HIS A 359 11.91 -7.53 -25.90
N PRO A 360 12.67 -7.16 -24.86
CA PRO A 360 13.53 -5.97 -24.89
C PRO A 360 14.58 -6.02 -26.01
N GLU A 361 15.05 -7.20 -26.41
CA GLU A 361 16.01 -7.40 -27.51
C GLU A 361 15.52 -6.87 -28.88
N HIS A 362 14.22 -6.63 -29.06
CA HIS A 362 13.69 -6.02 -30.28
C HIS A 362 13.87 -4.49 -30.33
N PHE A 363 14.19 -3.88 -29.20
CA PHE A 363 14.29 -2.43 -29.02
C PHE A 363 15.69 -2.00 -28.59
N LEU A 364 16.48 -2.93 -28.06
CA LEU A 364 17.85 -2.72 -27.61
C LEU A 364 18.87 -3.29 -28.60
N SER A 365 20.06 -2.69 -28.63
CA SER A 365 21.20 -3.23 -29.37
C SER A 365 21.88 -4.34 -28.57
N VAL A 366 21.31 -5.55 -28.60
CA VAL A 366 21.84 -6.70 -27.84
C VAL A 366 22.86 -7.53 -28.63
N SER A 367 23.79 -8.12 -27.88
CA SER A 367 24.69 -9.19 -28.31
C SER A 367 23.92 -10.45 -28.72
N GLU A 368 24.61 -11.41 -29.33
CA GLU A 368 24.01 -12.64 -29.86
C GLU A 368 23.09 -13.34 -28.83
N MET A 369 21.85 -13.61 -29.23
CA MET A 369 20.86 -14.26 -28.37
C MET A 369 21.18 -15.76 -28.23
N PRO A 370 21.41 -16.27 -27.00
CA PRO A 370 21.69 -17.69 -26.81
C PRO A 370 20.46 -18.55 -27.14
N GLU A 371 20.69 -19.79 -27.60
CA GLU A 371 19.63 -20.81 -27.69
C GLU A 371 19.12 -21.11 -26.28
N GLN A 372 18.01 -20.50 -25.91
CA GLN A 372 17.37 -20.82 -24.64
C GLN A 372 16.45 -22.05 -24.81
N LYS A 373 16.55 -22.99 -23.88
CA LYS A 373 15.68 -24.18 -23.79
C LYS A 373 15.14 -24.26 -22.36
N GLY A 374 13.84 -24.48 -22.20
CA GLY A 374 13.22 -24.61 -20.88
C GLY A 374 12.35 -23.42 -20.50
N LEU A 375 12.52 -22.91 -19.28
CA LEU A 375 11.71 -21.83 -18.71
C LEU A 375 12.07 -20.45 -19.32
N LEU A 376 11.13 -19.52 -19.22
CA LEU A 376 11.28 -18.10 -19.54
C LEU A 376 11.27 -17.32 -18.25
N SER A 377 12.36 -16.63 -17.96
CA SER A 377 12.41 -15.67 -16.85
C SER A 377 11.72 -14.38 -17.29
N VAL A 378 10.73 -13.94 -16.51
CA VAL A 378 9.90 -12.76 -16.81
C VAL A 378 9.89 -11.84 -15.61
N ILE A 379 10.30 -10.60 -15.82
CA ILE A 379 10.16 -9.53 -14.83
C ILE A 379 8.80 -8.89 -15.04
N VAL A 380 7.93 -8.96 -14.02
CA VAL A 380 6.57 -8.44 -14.06
C VAL A 380 6.54 -7.03 -13.47
N PHE A 381 5.99 -6.11 -14.26
CA PHE A 381 5.82 -4.70 -13.92
C PHE A 381 4.34 -4.36 -13.79
N SER A 382 4.02 -3.38 -12.94
CA SER A 382 2.77 -2.64 -13.07
C SER A 382 2.96 -1.53 -14.10
N PHE A 383 2.04 -1.42 -15.04
CA PHE A 383 1.99 -0.34 -16.01
C PHE A 383 0.52 0.05 -16.20
N GLU A 384 0.17 1.23 -15.69
CA GLU A 384 -1.21 1.61 -15.40
C GLU A 384 -1.83 0.56 -14.45
N GLU A 385 -3.13 0.28 -14.62
CA GLU A 385 -3.85 -0.75 -13.85
C GLU A 385 -3.62 -2.18 -14.37
N LYS A 386 -2.52 -2.42 -15.11
CA LYS A 386 -2.26 -3.70 -15.79
C LYS A 386 -0.86 -4.20 -15.52
N PHE A 387 -0.70 -5.52 -15.63
CA PHE A 387 0.62 -6.14 -15.58
C PHE A 387 1.20 -6.32 -16.98
N VAL A 388 2.51 -6.09 -17.10
CA VAL A 388 3.29 -6.39 -18.31
C VAL A 388 4.53 -7.17 -17.90
N GLY A 389 4.86 -8.21 -18.66
CA GLY A 389 6.05 -9.03 -18.43
C GLY A 389 7.16 -8.67 -19.40
N LEU A 390 8.35 -8.39 -18.90
CA LEU A 390 9.57 -8.26 -19.70
C LEU A 390 10.32 -9.58 -19.69
N ILE A 391 10.54 -10.17 -20.85
CA ILE A 391 11.32 -11.40 -20.97
C ILE A 391 12.79 -11.06 -20.87
N VAL A 392 13.52 -11.78 -20.04
CA VAL A 392 14.97 -11.62 -19.87
C VAL A 392 15.66 -12.97 -19.96
N ASN A 393 16.98 -12.95 -20.14
CA ASN A 393 17.74 -14.18 -20.27
C ASN A 393 17.91 -14.90 -18.94
N GLU A 394 18.31 -14.16 -17.93
CA GLU A 394 18.58 -14.67 -16.58
C GLU A 394 18.52 -13.50 -15.60
N ILE A 395 17.92 -13.75 -14.42
CA ILE A 395 18.05 -12.86 -13.28
C ILE A 395 19.38 -13.14 -12.60
N LEU A 396 20.24 -12.13 -12.50
CA LEU A 396 21.59 -12.31 -11.96
C LEU A 396 21.61 -12.14 -10.45
N ASP A 397 21.13 -11.01 -9.93
CA ASP A 397 21.21 -10.67 -8.51
C ASP A 397 20.41 -9.39 -8.16
N ILE A 398 20.23 -9.11 -6.87
CA ILE A 398 19.77 -7.80 -6.36
C ILE A 398 20.93 -7.16 -5.60
N GLN A 399 21.27 -5.91 -5.93
CA GLN A 399 22.43 -5.23 -5.33
C GLN A 399 22.13 -3.81 -4.90
N GLN A 400 22.81 -3.37 -3.83
CA GLN A 400 22.80 -1.99 -3.38
C GLN A 400 23.96 -1.25 -4.06
N VAL A 401 23.65 -0.28 -4.91
CA VAL A 401 24.65 0.45 -5.67
C VAL A 401 24.44 1.96 -5.50
N ARG A 402 25.54 2.70 -5.29
CA ARG A 402 25.55 4.15 -5.53
C ARG A 402 25.70 4.35 -7.04
N ALA A 403 24.63 4.71 -7.71
CA ALA A 403 24.64 4.82 -9.16
C ALA A 403 25.32 6.13 -9.62
N ASP A 404 26.65 6.16 -9.62
CA ASP A 404 27.44 7.20 -10.28
C ASP A 404 27.42 6.95 -11.79
N PHE A 405 26.46 7.55 -12.49
CA PHE A 405 26.39 7.46 -13.95
C PHE A 405 27.64 8.09 -14.57
N SER A 406 28.33 7.33 -15.41
CA SER A 406 29.42 7.90 -16.20
C SER A 406 28.81 8.84 -17.25
N GLN A 407 29.15 10.14 -17.20
CA GLN A 407 28.59 11.22 -18.03
C GLN A 407 28.78 11.07 -19.56
N ALA A 408 29.23 9.91 -20.05
CA ALA A 408 29.58 9.70 -21.43
C ALA A 408 28.81 8.53 -22.03
N SER A 409 27.48 8.61 -22.11
CA SER A 409 26.71 7.71 -22.98
C SER A 409 25.43 8.38 -23.46
N VAL A 410 25.29 8.40 -24.78
CA VAL A 410 24.11 8.86 -25.50
C VAL A 410 22.94 7.99 -25.08
N SER A 411 21.81 8.60 -24.69
CA SER A 411 20.54 7.91 -24.51
C SER A 411 20.10 7.34 -25.87
N GLU A 412 20.50 6.11 -26.19
CA GLU A 412 19.92 5.35 -27.28
C GLU A 412 18.64 4.67 -26.77
N GLY A 413 17.58 4.67 -27.59
CA GLY A 413 16.22 4.39 -27.15
C GLY A 413 16.09 3.09 -26.34
N GLY A 414 15.51 3.21 -25.14
CA GLY A 414 15.30 2.10 -24.20
C GLY A 414 16.29 2.03 -23.02
N VAL A 415 17.31 2.89 -22.97
CA VAL A 415 18.34 2.91 -21.90
C VAL A 415 18.45 4.29 -21.26
N LEU A 416 18.35 4.35 -19.92
CA LEU A 416 18.50 5.57 -19.11
C LEU A 416 19.96 6.02 -19.00
N GLY A 417 20.90 5.08 -18.99
CA GLY A 417 22.35 5.35 -18.95
C GLY A 417 23.15 4.10 -18.58
N ASN A 418 24.44 4.27 -18.28
CA ASN A 418 25.29 3.16 -17.85
C ASN A 418 26.04 3.45 -16.54
N ALA A 419 26.32 2.37 -15.81
CA ALA A 419 27.22 2.39 -14.66
C ALA A 419 28.08 1.13 -14.62
N ILE A 420 29.10 1.15 -13.76
CA ILE A 420 29.93 -0.03 -13.50
C ILE A 420 29.41 -0.71 -12.25
N VAL A 421 28.83 -1.91 -12.40
CA VAL A 421 28.37 -2.75 -11.30
C VAL A 421 29.18 -4.04 -11.29
N ASN A 422 29.81 -4.35 -10.16
CA ASN A 422 30.73 -5.50 -10.02
C ASN A 422 31.83 -5.58 -11.09
N GLY A 423 32.36 -4.42 -11.50
CA GLY A 423 33.42 -4.35 -12.52
C GLY A 423 32.95 -4.66 -13.94
N LYS A 424 31.63 -4.78 -14.17
CA LYS A 424 31.02 -4.92 -15.49
C LYS A 424 30.25 -3.66 -15.86
N THR A 425 30.30 -3.29 -17.14
CA THR A 425 29.44 -2.22 -17.66
C THR A 425 28.00 -2.73 -17.63
N THR A 426 27.13 -1.96 -17.01
CA THR A 426 25.72 -2.30 -16.78
C THR A 426 24.86 -1.18 -17.33
N GLU A 427 23.91 -1.53 -18.19
CA GLU A 427 22.97 -0.58 -18.80
C GLU A 427 21.68 -0.51 -17.99
N PHE A 428 21.27 0.70 -17.61
CA PHE A 428 20.04 0.93 -16.86
C PHE A 428 18.87 1.08 -17.81
N LEU A 429 17.88 0.21 -17.67
CA LEU A 429 16.82 0.10 -18.65
C LEU A 429 15.69 1.09 -18.40
N ASP A 430 15.24 1.78 -19.45
CA ASP A 430 13.99 2.54 -19.43
C ASP A 430 12.82 1.61 -19.75
N VAL A 431 12.34 0.92 -18.71
CA VAL A 431 11.26 -0.07 -18.84
C VAL A 431 9.99 0.56 -19.40
N TYR A 432 9.66 1.80 -19.01
CA TYR A 432 8.44 2.46 -19.48
C TYR A 432 8.53 2.79 -20.96
N GLN A 433 9.64 3.37 -21.41
CA GLN A 433 9.86 3.64 -22.83
C GLN A 433 9.79 2.35 -23.66
N LEU A 434 10.39 1.26 -23.18
CA LEU A 434 10.30 -0.04 -23.83
C LEU A 434 8.88 -0.57 -23.94
N ILE A 435 8.10 -0.50 -22.86
CA ILE A 435 6.69 -0.94 -22.86
C ILE A 435 5.86 -0.08 -23.83
N GLU A 436 6.09 1.23 -23.86
CA GLU A 436 5.40 2.15 -24.78
C GLU A 436 5.71 1.84 -26.25
N MET A 437 6.98 1.52 -26.56
CA MET A 437 7.43 1.11 -27.90
C MET A 437 6.85 -0.26 -28.29
N ALA A 438 6.81 -1.21 -27.36
CA ALA A 438 6.34 -2.58 -27.61
C ALA A 438 4.82 -2.71 -27.68
N LEU A 439 4.10 -1.95 -26.85
CA LEU A 439 2.66 -2.04 -26.68
C LEU A 439 1.96 -0.67 -26.88
N PRO A 440 2.08 0.01 -28.04
CA PRO A 440 1.50 1.34 -28.25
C PRO A 440 -0.02 1.40 -28.07
N SER A 441 -0.71 0.27 -28.22
CA SER A 441 -2.16 0.18 -28.05
C SER A 441 -2.62 0.21 -26.59
N LEU A 442 -1.75 -0.18 -25.64
CA LEU A 442 -2.04 -0.04 -24.21
C LEU A 442 -2.11 1.45 -23.86
N VAL A 443 -1.12 2.22 -24.34
CA VAL A 443 -1.04 3.67 -24.19
C VAL A 443 -2.18 4.41 -24.91
N ARG A 444 -2.51 4.01 -26.15
CA ARG A 444 -3.49 4.74 -26.97
C ARG A 444 -4.94 4.64 -26.49
N LYS A 445 -5.34 3.58 -25.76
CA LYS A 445 -6.73 3.43 -25.28
C LYS A 445 -7.09 4.38 -24.14
N ASN A 446 -6.11 4.92 -23.43
CA ASN A 446 -6.29 5.86 -22.31
C ASN A 446 -5.90 7.31 -22.64
N SER A 447 -5.67 7.64 -23.91
CA SER A 447 -5.40 9.03 -24.32
C SER A 447 -6.65 9.92 -24.23
N ASN A 448 -7.02 10.31 -23.01
CA ASN A 448 -7.19 11.74 -22.79
C ASN A 448 -5.85 12.38 -23.19
N THR A 449 -5.92 13.40 -24.06
CA THR A 449 -4.83 14.25 -24.56
C THR A 449 -3.52 14.24 -23.74
N PRO A 450 -2.33 14.22 -24.38
CA PRO A 450 -1.06 14.37 -23.68
C PRO A 450 -1.15 15.55 -22.70
N GLN A 451 -1.04 15.24 -21.41
CA GLN A 451 -1.43 16.13 -20.31
C GLN A 451 -0.50 17.34 -20.20
N GLY A 452 0.74 17.23 -20.71
CA GLY A 452 1.80 18.23 -20.53
C GLY A 452 2.22 19.06 -21.75
N THR A 453 1.56 18.96 -22.92
CA THR A 453 2.09 19.58 -24.15
C THR A 453 2.37 21.07 -23.98
N GLY A 454 3.65 21.46 -24.09
CA GLY A 454 4.12 22.84 -23.99
C GLY A 454 4.29 23.38 -22.57
N ARG A 455 4.19 22.54 -21.53
CA ARG A 455 4.48 22.88 -20.13
C ARG A 455 5.89 22.44 -19.75
N ARG A 456 6.62 23.28 -19.01
CA ARG A 456 7.98 23.00 -18.54
C ARG A 456 8.02 22.68 -17.06
N VAL A 457 8.64 21.57 -16.70
CA VAL A 457 8.85 21.15 -15.30
C VAL A 457 10.33 21.23 -14.97
N LEU A 458 10.69 21.98 -13.92
CA LEU A 458 12.03 21.98 -13.35
C LEU A 458 12.18 20.76 -12.43
N VAL A 459 13.15 19.90 -12.68
CA VAL A 459 13.48 18.74 -11.86
C VAL A 459 14.79 19.01 -11.14
N VAL A 460 14.74 19.09 -9.82
CA VAL A 460 15.89 19.36 -8.95
C VAL A 460 16.13 18.13 -8.09
N ASP A 461 17.21 17.41 -8.37
CA ASP A 461 17.59 16.19 -7.65
C ASP A 461 19.10 16.03 -7.83
N ASP A 462 19.83 15.73 -6.77
CA ASP A 462 21.28 15.61 -6.81
C ASP A 462 21.74 14.28 -7.39
N SER A 463 20.90 13.25 -7.30
CA SER A 463 21.10 11.95 -7.92
C SER A 463 20.92 12.06 -9.43
N PRO A 464 22.00 11.91 -10.23
CA PRO A 464 21.89 11.94 -11.69
C PRO A 464 20.92 10.88 -12.22
N PHE A 465 20.81 9.75 -11.51
CA PHE A 465 19.90 8.66 -11.83
C PHE A 465 18.44 9.08 -11.76
N TYR A 466 17.99 9.49 -10.56
CA TYR A 466 16.59 9.86 -10.33
C TYR A 466 16.20 11.02 -11.22
N ARG A 467 17.08 12.01 -11.37
CA ARG A 467 16.85 13.13 -12.28
C ARG A 467 16.61 12.67 -13.72
N THR A 468 17.46 11.79 -14.26
CA THR A 468 17.30 11.25 -15.62
C THR A 468 16.02 10.43 -15.77
N MET A 469 15.70 9.61 -14.76
CA MET A 469 14.50 8.78 -14.73
C MET A 469 13.22 9.63 -14.72
N ILE A 470 13.16 10.64 -13.85
CA ILE A 470 12.03 11.57 -13.76
C ILE A 470 11.87 12.37 -15.05
N VAL A 471 12.97 12.83 -15.63
CA VAL A 471 12.97 13.52 -16.94
C VAL A 471 12.36 12.62 -18.02
N SER A 472 12.73 11.33 -18.06
CA SER A 472 12.13 10.39 -19.01
C SER A 472 10.62 10.21 -18.77
N TYR A 473 10.18 10.12 -17.52
CA TYR A 473 8.76 10.03 -17.17
C TYR A 473 7.98 11.26 -17.65
N LEU A 474 8.52 12.45 -17.42
CA LEU A 474 7.92 13.71 -17.85
C LEU A 474 7.85 13.81 -19.38
N HIS A 475 8.93 13.44 -20.08
CA HIS A 475 8.98 13.44 -21.55
C HIS A 475 7.97 12.46 -22.17
N SER A 476 7.84 11.25 -21.63
CA SER A 476 6.85 10.27 -22.09
C SER A 476 5.42 10.74 -21.86
N ALA A 477 5.17 11.53 -20.80
CA ALA A 477 3.87 12.17 -20.56
C ALA A 477 3.64 13.48 -21.37
N GLY A 478 4.64 13.92 -22.15
CA GLY A 478 4.55 15.07 -23.05
C GLY A 478 4.94 16.43 -22.44
N PHE A 479 5.56 16.45 -21.26
CA PHE A 479 6.15 17.66 -20.65
C PHE A 479 7.55 17.93 -21.21
N GLU A 480 7.98 19.19 -21.17
CA GLU A 480 9.39 19.57 -21.32
C GLU A 480 10.05 19.57 -19.93
N ALA A 481 11.21 18.93 -19.76
CA ALA A 481 11.92 18.95 -18.48
C ALA A 481 13.16 19.86 -18.51
N VAL A 482 13.36 20.62 -17.43
CA VAL A 482 14.58 21.39 -17.17
C VAL A 482 15.24 20.75 -15.95
N GLU A 483 16.50 20.33 -16.07
CA GLU A 483 17.20 19.65 -14.97
C GLU A 483 18.00 20.63 -14.11
N ALA A 484 18.18 20.34 -12.82
CA ALA A 484 19.16 20.98 -11.94
C ALA A 484 19.65 19.96 -10.90
N ALA A 485 20.93 20.04 -10.50
CA ALA A 485 21.52 19.12 -9.54
C ALA A 485 21.38 19.58 -8.07
N HIS A 486 21.02 20.84 -7.83
CA HIS A 486 20.83 21.42 -6.49
C HIS A 486 20.07 22.75 -6.58
N GLY A 487 19.65 23.30 -5.44
CA GLY A 487 18.82 24.51 -5.37
C GLY A 487 19.45 25.76 -6.02
N GLU A 488 20.77 26.00 -5.83
CA GLU A 488 21.42 27.15 -6.47
C GLU A 488 21.38 27.09 -8.00
N GLU A 489 21.60 25.91 -8.58
CA GLU A 489 21.53 25.71 -10.03
C GLU A 489 20.09 25.89 -10.53
N ALA A 490 19.11 25.41 -9.75
CA ALA A 490 17.69 25.58 -10.03
C ALA A 490 17.33 27.08 -10.13
N LEU A 491 17.72 27.89 -9.16
CA LEU A 491 17.47 29.35 -9.17
C LEU A 491 18.15 30.04 -10.37
N GLN A 492 19.42 29.72 -10.65
CA GLN A 492 20.14 30.27 -11.82
C GLN A 492 19.46 29.92 -13.15
N LYS A 493 18.88 28.73 -13.25
CA LYS A 493 18.12 28.30 -14.44
C LYS A 493 16.78 29.01 -14.54
N MET A 494 16.06 29.19 -13.44
CA MET A 494 14.78 29.90 -13.40
C MET A 494 14.90 31.38 -13.78
N GLU A 495 16.05 32.03 -13.54
CA GLU A 495 16.32 33.39 -14.02
C GLU A 495 16.33 33.51 -15.56
N ARG A 496 16.62 32.40 -16.26
CA ARG A 496 16.82 32.39 -17.73
C ARG A 496 15.71 31.63 -18.46
N ILE A 497 15.09 30.66 -17.79
CA ILE A 497 14.12 29.73 -18.35
C ILE A 497 12.86 29.78 -17.48
N ALA A 498 11.76 30.24 -18.07
CA ALA A 498 10.45 30.14 -17.42
C ALA A 498 10.02 28.69 -17.33
N VAL A 499 9.55 28.28 -16.16
CA VAL A 499 9.04 26.94 -15.84
C VAL A 499 7.62 27.06 -15.25
N ASP A 500 6.81 26.03 -15.47
CA ASP A 500 5.43 25.96 -15.01
C ASP A 500 5.27 25.21 -13.68
N LEU A 501 6.25 24.41 -13.26
CA LEU A 501 6.26 23.66 -12.01
C LEU A 501 7.70 23.36 -11.58
N VAL A 502 7.95 23.31 -10.27
CA VAL A 502 9.20 22.85 -9.67
C VAL A 502 8.96 21.52 -8.96
N LEU A 503 9.74 20.52 -9.32
CA LEU A 503 9.80 19.21 -8.69
C LEU A 503 11.17 19.10 -8.03
N THR A 504 11.22 19.04 -6.70
CA THR A 504 12.50 19.09 -5.96
C THR A 504 12.61 17.96 -4.96
N ASP A 505 13.78 17.33 -4.91
CA ASP A 505 14.21 16.59 -3.73
C ASP A 505 14.44 17.55 -2.55
N LEU A 506 14.40 17.04 -1.32
CA LEU A 506 14.67 17.80 -0.12
C LEU A 506 16.12 17.73 0.32
N GLU A 507 16.77 16.58 0.15
CA GLU A 507 18.14 16.37 0.62
C GLU A 507 19.12 16.46 -0.53
N MET A 508 19.74 17.63 -0.70
CA MET A 508 20.70 17.86 -1.77
C MET A 508 21.90 18.68 -1.25
N PRO A 509 23.11 18.50 -1.80
CA PRO A 509 24.27 19.30 -1.45
C PRO A 509 24.14 20.74 -1.97
N VAL A 510 24.98 21.64 -1.46
CA VAL A 510 25.08 23.07 -1.83
C VAL A 510 23.88 23.90 -1.36
N MET A 511 22.69 23.61 -1.87
CA MET A 511 21.42 24.19 -1.43
C MET A 511 20.36 23.10 -1.51
N ASP A 512 19.77 22.82 -0.36
CA ASP A 512 18.80 21.75 -0.19
C ASP A 512 17.39 22.17 -0.68
N GLY A 513 16.45 21.24 -0.71
CA GLY A 513 15.10 21.54 -1.19
C GLY A 513 14.31 22.48 -0.27
N PHE A 514 14.59 22.48 1.04
CA PHE A 514 13.95 23.42 1.96
C PHE A 514 14.41 24.85 1.70
N GLU A 515 15.72 25.05 1.56
CA GLU A 515 16.32 26.34 1.21
C GLU A 515 15.83 26.84 -0.16
N LEU A 516 15.72 25.94 -1.15
CA LEU A 516 15.14 26.29 -2.45
C LEU A 516 13.69 26.79 -2.30
N LEU A 517 12.85 26.05 -1.57
CA LEU A 517 11.44 26.43 -1.35
C LEU A 517 11.30 27.76 -0.60
N GLU A 518 12.14 28.01 0.41
CA GLU A 518 12.21 29.30 1.11
C GLU A 518 12.53 30.44 0.13
N ASN A 519 13.55 30.26 -0.72
CA ASN A 519 13.92 31.26 -1.74
C ASN A 519 12.81 31.51 -2.77
N LEU A 520 12.10 30.47 -3.19
CA LEU A 520 10.97 30.61 -4.14
C LEU A 520 9.80 31.38 -3.50
N ASN A 521 9.53 31.17 -2.21
CA ASN A 521 8.46 31.86 -1.49
C ASN A 521 8.75 33.34 -1.19
N GLU A 522 10.03 33.70 -1.01
CA GLU A 522 10.44 35.09 -0.78
C GLU A 522 10.33 35.96 -2.04
N GLN A 523 10.42 35.36 -3.22
CA GLN A 523 10.42 36.07 -4.49
C GLN A 523 9.02 36.12 -5.12
N GLU A 524 8.47 37.33 -5.25
CA GLU A 524 7.12 37.56 -5.78
C GLU A 524 6.90 36.99 -7.19
N VAL A 525 7.97 36.84 -7.99
CA VAL A 525 7.93 36.29 -9.35
C VAL A 525 7.70 34.77 -9.37
N TYR A 526 8.11 34.04 -8.33
CA TYR A 526 8.01 32.57 -8.26
C TYR A 526 6.89 32.07 -7.36
N LYS A 527 6.26 32.99 -6.62
CA LYS A 527 5.21 32.69 -5.66
C LYS A 527 3.97 32.00 -6.24
N ASP A 528 3.77 32.04 -7.55
CA ASP A 528 2.64 31.38 -8.23
C ASP A 528 3.04 30.06 -8.93
N ILE A 529 4.30 29.66 -8.86
CA ILE A 529 4.77 28.41 -9.46
C ILE A 529 4.48 27.23 -8.52
N PRO A 530 3.74 26.20 -8.96
CA PRO A 530 3.52 24.98 -8.18
C PRO A 530 4.84 24.29 -7.85
N THR A 531 4.94 23.82 -6.61
CA THR A 531 6.08 23.09 -6.07
C THR A 531 5.62 21.71 -5.61
N VAL A 532 6.30 20.68 -6.09
CA VAL A 532 6.08 19.29 -5.70
C VAL A 532 7.38 18.78 -5.10
N VAL A 533 7.28 18.22 -3.92
CA VAL A 533 8.42 17.67 -3.22
C VAL A 533 8.52 16.17 -3.46
N LEU A 534 9.73 15.72 -3.79
CA LEU A 534 10.11 14.32 -3.90
C LEU A 534 10.85 13.89 -2.63
N THR A 535 10.51 12.73 -2.08
CA THR A 535 11.20 12.15 -0.92
C THR A 535 11.54 10.69 -1.15
N THR A 536 12.61 10.20 -0.54
CA THR A 536 12.90 8.76 -0.46
C THR A 536 12.12 8.08 0.67
N VAL A 537 11.60 8.82 1.67
CA VAL A 537 10.88 8.28 2.84
C VAL A 537 9.68 9.15 3.22
N ASP A 538 8.52 8.53 3.52
CA ASP A 538 7.35 9.23 4.05
C ASP A 538 7.49 9.46 5.56
N GLN A 539 8.15 10.56 5.94
CA GLN A 539 8.24 11.00 7.33
C GLN A 539 7.31 12.18 7.59
N ASP A 540 6.44 12.06 8.59
CA ASP A 540 5.48 13.11 8.99
C ASP A 540 6.15 14.47 9.29
N SER A 541 7.42 14.48 9.75
CA SER A 541 8.17 15.71 10.11
C SER A 541 8.54 16.52 8.88
N THR A 542 9.00 15.81 7.87
CA THR A 542 9.38 16.33 6.58
C THR A 542 8.16 16.90 5.87
N ARG A 543 7.02 16.19 5.97
CA ARG A 543 5.73 16.62 5.43
C ARG A 543 5.18 17.86 6.13
N GLU A 544 5.25 17.94 7.45
CA GLU A 544 4.82 19.13 8.21
C GLU A 544 5.67 20.36 7.87
N ARG A 545 6.99 20.21 7.78
CA ARG A 545 7.90 21.31 7.42
C ARG A 545 7.66 21.79 5.98
N ALA A 546 7.51 20.88 5.02
CA ALA A 546 7.16 21.23 3.64
C ALA A 546 5.79 21.93 3.54
N ARG A 547 4.80 21.49 4.31
CA ARG A 547 3.47 22.11 4.35
C ARG A 547 3.50 23.54 4.90
N GLN A 548 4.36 23.81 5.89
CA GLN A 548 4.57 25.17 6.42
C GLN A 548 5.19 26.11 5.37
N LEU A 549 5.97 25.57 4.44
CA LEU A 549 6.55 26.29 3.30
C LEU A 549 5.61 26.38 2.09
N GLY A 550 4.33 26.01 2.22
CA GLY A 550 3.34 26.22 1.16
C GLY A 550 3.47 25.29 -0.06
N VAL A 551 4.11 24.13 0.11
CA VAL A 551 4.23 23.10 -0.95
C VAL A 551 2.85 22.58 -1.37
N ASP A 552 2.64 22.42 -2.68
CA ASP A 552 1.34 22.03 -3.24
C ASP A 552 1.09 20.52 -3.16
N SER A 553 2.14 19.70 -3.25
CA SER A 553 2.04 18.23 -3.16
C SER A 553 3.36 17.57 -2.76
N TYR A 554 3.28 16.35 -2.24
CA TYR A 554 4.39 15.55 -1.75
C TYR A 554 4.32 14.16 -2.37
N LEU A 555 5.47 13.56 -2.70
CA LEU A 555 5.53 12.31 -3.46
C LEU A 555 6.76 11.46 -3.08
N ILE A 556 6.57 10.15 -3.00
CA ILE A 556 7.66 9.20 -2.73
C ILE A 556 8.36 8.84 -4.06
N LYS A 557 9.70 8.91 -4.10
CA LYS A 557 10.57 8.77 -5.29
C LYS A 557 10.55 7.39 -5.95
N VAL A 558 9.43 6.87 -6.44
CA VAL A 558 9.44 5.62 -7.25
C VAL A 558 8.19 5.42 -8.12
N ASP A 559 7.07 6.09 -7.82
CA ASP A 559 5.82 5.86 -8.56
C ASP A 559 5.66 6.85 -9.71
N ARG A 560 5.84 6.38 -10.95
CA ARG A 560 5.63 7.18 -12.17
C ARG A 560 4.19 7.71 -12.26
N GLU A 561 3.20 6.87 -11.99
CA GLU A 561 1.79 7.24 -12.19
C GLU A 561 1.37 8.30 -11.18
N GLU A 562 1.75 8.11 -9.92
CA GLU A 562 1.54 9.11 -8.89
C GLU A 562 2.26 10.41 -9.24
N LEU A 563 3.51 10.34 -9.74
CA LEU A 563 4.29 11.49 -10.18
C LEU A 563 3.59 12.27 -11.28
N ILE A 564 3.19 11.62 -12.37
CA ILE A 564 2.52 12.28 -13.49
C ILE A 564 1.16 12.83 -13.06
N HIS A 565 0.37 12.07 -12.31
CA HIS A 565 -0.93 12.53 -11.82
C HIS A 565 -0.79 13.74 -10.88
N THR A 566 0.22 13.74 -10.02
CA THR A 566 0.47 14.85 -9.09
C THR A 566 0.96 16.10 -9.79
N VAL A 567 1.87 15.96 -10.77
CA VAL A 567 2.34 17.07 -11.61
C VAL A 567 1.15 17.69 -12.37
N ASP A 568 0.32 16.86 -13.02
CA ASP A 568 -0.87 17.33 -13.75
C ASP A 568 -1.90 18.00 -12.82
N ARG A 569 -2.14 17.42 -11.63
CA ARG A 569 -3.03 18.01 -10.62
C ARG A 569 -2.53 19.37 -10.14
N ALA A 570 -1.26 19.47 -9.74
CA ALA A 570 -0.65 20.69 -9.25
C ALA A 570 -0.70 21.82 -10.29
N LEU A 571 -0.45 21.49 -11.57
CA LEU A 571 -0.57 22.43 -12.69
C LEU A 571 -2.02 22.87 -12.94
N LYS A 572 -3.04 22.06 -12.63
CA LYS A 572 -4.46 22.39 -12.85
C LYS A 572 -5.10 23.16 -11.70
N GLU A 573 -4.74 22.85 -10.45
CA GLU A 573 -5.34 23.48 -9.26
C GLU A 573 -4.94 24.95 -9.14
N ARG A 574 -3.69 25.28 -9.49
CA ARG A 574 -3.17 26.65 -9.41
C ARG A 574 -3.59 27.57 -10.56
N VAL A 575 -4.13 27.01 -11.66
CA VAL A 575 -4.79 27.79 -12.74
C VAL A 575 -6.19 28.27 -12.33
N LYS A 576 -6.76 27.72 -11.24
CA LYS A 576 -8.10 28.08 -10.74
C LYS A 576 -8.11 29.01 -9.52
N SER A 577 -6.96 29.24 -8.89
CA SER A 577 -6.76 30.27 -7.85
C SER A 577 -6.38 31.61 -8.46
#